data_AF-A0A1D6NMM7-F1
#
_entry.id   AF-A0A1D6NMM7-F1
#
_cell.length_a   1.000
_cell.length_b   1.000
_cell.length_c   1.000
_cell.angle_alpha   90.00
_cell.angle_beta   90.00
_cell.angle_gamma   90.00
#
_symmetry.space_group_name_H-M   'P 1'
#
loop_
_entity.id
_entity.type
_entity.pdbx_description
1 polymer ?
#
loop_
_entity_poly.entity_id
_entity_poly.type
_entity_poly.pdbx_seq_one_letter_code
_entity_poly.pdbx_strand_id
1 'polypeptide(L)'
;MSLGAEVIELSSDEDEEPVPSTTALIHHAPSSPPDVKPHLLADVDVKPLLLLPPPLHPPGYGALVPVKTEEPVPVATVSSPPRALPPPRLCRQFWKSGDYVVARRNPDVAGPGGRNRLRINPKFLHSNATSHKWAFGAIAELLDNAIDEVNNGATFVRVNKFKNPRDGNPSLLVQDDGGGMDPEALRRCMSFGFSDKQSDAFIGQYGNGFKTSTMRLGADVIVFTQNQNNWVPTRSIGLLSYTFLMETGCDDVLVPTVDYQYDLTTTSYVQMLRHDQKLFSSNLAILLKWSPFSTEAELLKQFDDMGDHGTKIIVFNLWFNDDGDMELDFNSDKKDILITGAHKKVKTNSLDKIAAQNYVSTRLRYSLRAYASILYLHVPDTFRIILRGCDVEPHNVVNDLMYRECVLYKPQIAGLTESSVITTIGFVKGAPDIDVQGFNVYHKNRLILPFWKVANNSYGKGRGVVGILEANFIKPTHDKQDFEKSVLYQRLEFRLKEMTYEYW
;
A
#
# COMPACT_ATOMS: atom_id res chain seq x y z
N MET A 1 -11.02 -12.55 28.00
CA MET A 1 -10.44 -13.83 27.54
C MET A 1 -9.38 -13.48 26.51
N SER A 2 -8.19 -14.09 26.56
CA SER A 2 -7.10 -13.73 25.64
C SER A 2 -7.29 -14.39 24.28
N LEU A 3 -7.31 -13.58 23.22
CA LEU A 3 -7.25 -14.05 21.83
C LEU A 3 -5.78 -14.08 21.41
N GLY A 4 -5.22 -15.28 21.28
CA GLY A 4 -3.92 -15.49 20.66
C GLY A 4 -4.03 -15.34 19.15
N ALA A 5 -4.01 -14.11 18.66
CA ALA A 5 -3.72 -13.82 17.26
C ALA A 5 -2.21 -13.70 17.08
N GLU A 6 -1.73 -13.95 15.86
CA GLU A 6 -0.31 -13.84 15.53
C GLU A 6 0.10 -12.37 15.40
N VAL A 7 1.20 -12.00 16.02
CA VAL A 7 1.59 -10.61 16.31
C VAL A 7 3.02 -10.45 15.78
N ILE A 8 3.16 -9.85 14.60
CA ILE A 8 4.34 -9.91 13.69
C ILE A 8 5.63 -9.31 14.30
N GLU A 9 6.69 -10.09 14.46
CA GLU A 9 7.98 -9.59 14.95
C GLU A 9 8.78 -8.82 13.88
N LEU A 10 9.62 -7.89 14.35
CA LEU A 10 10.61 -7.18 13.55
C LEU A 10 11.93 -7.19 14.33
N SER A 11 12.99 -7.75 13.74
CA SER A 11 14.37 -7.52 14.16
C SER A 11 14.88 -6.21 13.58
N SER A 12 15.71 -5.51 14.34
CA SER A 12 16.45 -4.34 13.89
C SER A 12 17.93 -4.70 13.90
N ASP A 13 18.47 -5.00 12.72
CA ASP A 13 19.91 -5.14 12.54
C ASP A 13 20.49 -3.74 12.26
N GLU A 14 21.49 -3.34 13.04
CA GLU A 14 22.18 -2.04 12.94
C GLU A 14 23.50 -2.23 12.18
N ASP A 15 23.49 -1.99 10.87
CA ASP A 15 24.71 -1.98 10.04
C ASP A 15 25.37 -0.59 10.05
N GLU A 16 26.60 -0.50 10.58
CA GLU A 16 27.47 0.69 10.44
C GLU A 16 28.13 0.71 9.04
N GLU A 17 28.08 1.84 8.33
CA GLU A 17 28.81 1.99 7.05
C GLU A 17 30.34 2.12 7.25
N PRO A 18 31.17 1.26 6.62
CA PRO A 18 32.62 1.44 6.59
C PRO A 18 33.07 2.34 5.44
N VAL A 19 33.83 3.39 5.75
CA VAL A 19 34.40 4.31 4.74
C VAL A 19 35.46 3.59 3.87
N PRO A 20 35.37 3.64 2.52
CA PRO A 20 36.35 3.00 1.65
C PRO A 20 37.65 3.80 1.58
N SER A 21 38.76 3.19 2.00
CA SER A 21 40.12 3.74 1.82
C SER A 21 40.96 2.85 0.89
N THR A 22 41.44 3.43 -0.19
CA THR A 22 42.18 2.72 -1.25
C THR A 22 43.65 2.52 -0.87
N THR A 23 44.18 1.29 -1.02
CA THR A 23 45.57 0.98 -1.47
C THR A 23 45.70 -0.53 -1.72
N ALA A 24 46.59 -0.93 -2.64
CA ALA A 24 46.77 -2.31 -3.09
C ALA A 24 47.56 -3.19 -2.11
N LEU A 25 47.33 -4.51 -2.18
CA LEU A 25 48.11 -5.54 -1.49
C LEU A 25 49.14 -6.19 -2.42
N ILE A 26 50.35 -6.40 -1.91
CA ILE A 26 51.38 -7.27 -2.49
C ILE A 26 51.82 -8.23 -1.38
N HIS A 27 52.00 -9.52 -1.71
CA HIS A 27 52.44 -10.53 -0.74
C HIS A 27 53.90 -10.32 -0.30
N HIS A 28 54.18 -10.52 1.00
CA HIS A 28 55.17 -11.51 1.48
C HIS A 28 55.14 -11.60 3.03
N ALA A 29 55.68 -12.70 3.56
CA ALA A 29 55.91 -13.01 4.99
C ALA A 29 57.30 -13.71 5.10
N PRO A 30 57.82 -14.15 6.27
CA PRO A 30 57.30 -14.09 7.65
C PRO A 30 58.34 -13.68 8.74
N SER A 31 57.91 -13.47 10.00
CA SER A 31 58.74 -13.70 11.22
C SER A 31 57.94 -13.61 12.54
N SER A 32 58.46 -14.21 13.62
CA SER A 32 57.93 -14.24 15.02
C SER A 32 58.97 -14.89 15.96
N PRO A 33 58.82 -14.92 17.31
CA PRO A 33 58.16 -14.01 18.26
C PRO A 33 59.22 -13.33 19.20
N PRO A 34 58.89 -12.76 20.39
CA PRO A 34 58.77 -13.58 21.62
C PRO A 34 57.75 -13.10 22.70
N ASP A 35 57.59 -13.88 23.76
CA ASP A 35 56.78 -13.61 24.97
C ASP A 35 57.36 -12.53 25.92
N VAL A 36 56.53 -12.01 26.86
CA VAL A 36 56.74 -12.07 28.33
C VAL A 36 55.59 -11.40 29.14
N LYS A 37 55.26 -11.97 30.30
CA LYS A 37 54.38 -11.46 31.39
C LYS A 37 55.18 -11.48 32.72
N PRO A 38 54.61 -11.07 33.87
CA PRO A 38 53.97 -9.80 34.25
C PRO A 38 54.65 -9.19 35.50
N HIS A 39 54.19 -8.05 36.04
CA HIS A 39 54.47 -7.70 37.46
C HIS A 39 53.33 -6.91 38.14
N LEU A 40 53.36 -6.92 39.48
CA LEU A 40 52.36 -6.44 40.44
C LEU A 40 53.04 -5.54 41.49
N LEU A 41 52.24 -4.72 42.17
CA LEU A 41 52.30 -4.19 43.57
C LEU A 41 51.49 -2.86 43.57
N ALA A 42 50.46 -2.65 44.39
CA ALA A 42 50.43 -2.50 45.86
C ALA A 42 51.08 -1.17 46.32
N ASP A 43 50.54 -0.41 47.29
CA ASP A 43 49.33 -0.58 48.12
C ASP A 43 48.93 0.79 48.74
N VAL A 44 47.78 0.86 49.43
CA VAL A 44 47.59 1.41 50.80
C VAL A 44 46.09 1.60 51.11
N ASP A 45 45.66 1.05 52.24
CA ASP A 45 44.29 1.08 52.79
C ASP A 45 44.13 2.23 53.82
N VAL A 46 42.90 2.46 54.32
CA VAL A 46 42.53 2.68 55.74
C VAL A 46 41.03 3.02 55.86
N LYS A 47 40.24 2.03 56.26
CA LYS A 47 38.95 2.16 56.99
C LYS A 47 39.23 2.25 58.51
N PRO A 48 38.32 2.77 59.38
CA PRO A 48 37.40 1.84 60.10
C PRO A 48 36.09 2.41 60.76
N LEU A 49 34.99 1.61 60.72
CA LEU A 49 34.05 1.28 61.86
C LEU A 49 33.19 2.44 62.53
N LEU A 50 32.08 2.27 63.29
CA LEU A 50 31.08 1.20 63.56
C LEU A 50 29.79 1.75 64.29
N LEU A 51 28.66 1.00 64.19
CA LEU A 51 27.57 0.76 65.18
C LEU A 51 26.44 1.79 65.52
N LEU A 52 25.43 1.27 66.25
CA LEU A 52 24.02 1.69 66.51
C LEU A 52 23.74 1.78 68.06
N PRO A 53 22.50 1.81 68.60
CA PRO A 53 21.34 2.75 68.60
C PRO A 53 20.96 3.17 70.08
N PRO A 54 19.68 3.32 70.59
CA PRO A 54 18.43 3.97 70.14
C PRO A 54 17.97 5.24 70.98
N PRO A 55 16.84 5.36 71.76
CA PRO A 55 15.69 6.24 71.40
C PRO A 55 15.03 7.17 72.49
N LEU A 56 13.90 7.84 72.11
CA LEU A 56 12.73 8.37 72.91
C LEU A 56 12.70 9.79 73.59
N HIS A 57 11.73 10.62 73.14
CA HIS A 57 10.78 11.53 73.89
C HIS A 57 11.27 12.66 74.85
N PRO A 58 10.38 13.57 75.38
CA PRO A 58 9.11 14.21 74.91
C PRO A 58 9.22 15.78 75.05
N PRO A 59 8.23 16.59 75.54
CA PRO A 59 6.78 16.80 75.27
C PRO A 59 6.55 18.15 74.48
N GLY A 60 5.42 18.89 74.40
CA GLY A 60 4.00 18.79 74.82
C GLY A 60 3.23 20.14 74.68
N TYR A 61 1.89 20.14 74.86
CA TYR A 61 0.90 21.26 74.76
C TYR A 61 0.69 21.94 73.38
N GLY A 62 -0.52 22.39 72.99
CA GLY A 62 -1.86 22.13 73.58
C GLY A 62 -2.99 23.07 73.12
N ALA A 63 -4.16 22.49 72.77
CA ALA A 63 -5.52 23.08 72.66
C ALA A 63 -5.91 23.92 71.41
N LEU A 64 -7.17 23.92 70.93
CA LEU A 64 -8.33 23.00 71.11
C LEU A 64 -9.34 23.16 69.94
N VAL A 65 -10.26 22.21 69.77
CA VAL A 65 -11.29 22.16 68.71
C VAL A 65 -12.70 22.19 69.32
N PRO A 66 -13.75 22.58 68.57
CA PRO A 66 -15.03 21.87 68.69
C PRO A 66 -15.66 21.50 67.34
N VAL A 67 -16.16 20.27 67.23
CA VAL A 67 -17.00 19.75 66.14
C VAL A 67 -18.38 19.38 66.70
N LYS A 68 -19.44 19.54 65.90
CA LYS A 68 -20.78 18.97 66.14
C LYS A 68 -21.35 18.44 64.82
N THR A 69 -21.39 17.11 64.67
CA THR A 69 -22.55 16.20 64.83
C THR A 69 -23.32 15.97 63.52
N GLU A 70 -23.51 14.70 63.17
CA GLU A 70 -24.13 14.23 61.91
C GLU A 70 -25.66 14.05 62.03
N GLU A 71 -26.34 14.01 60.89
CA GLU A 71 -27.68 13.43 60.72
C GLU A 71 -27.74 12.57 59.43
N PRO A 72 -28.72 11.65 59.27
CA PRO A 72 -28.50 10.38 58.54
C PRO A 72 -28.79 10.36 57.03
N VAL A 73 -28.37 9.25 56.42
CA VAL A 73 -28.26 8.98 54.97
C VAL A 73 -29.62 8.71 54.27
N PRO A 74 -29.88 9.30 53.09
CA PRO A 74 -30.87 8.80 52.13
C PRO A 74 -30.28 7.73 51.20
N VAL A 75 -30.96 6.59 51.04
CA VAL A 75 -30.50 5.47 50.19
C VAL A 75 -30.67 5.81 48.71
N ALA A 76 -29.56 5.93 47.98
CA ALA A 76 -29.56 6.06 46.53
C ALA A 76 -29.76 4.68 45.86
N THR A 77 -30.68 4.62 44.89
CA THR A 77 -31.02 3.39 44.15
C THR A 77 -29.87 2.88 43.29
N VAL A 78 -29.74 1.54 43.18
CA VAL A 78 -28.80 0.87 42.27
C VAL A 78 -28.95 1.39 40.84
N SER A 79 -27.91 2.05 40.32
CA SER A 79 -27.85 2.43 38.93
C SER A 79 -27.68 1.18 38.06
N SER A 80 -28.48 1.08 37.00
CA SER A 80 -28.25 0.08 35.96
C SER A 80 -26.89 0.36 35.29
N PRO A 81 -26.13 -0.67 34.88
CA PRO A 81 -24.88 -0.46 34.16
C PRO A 81 -25.17 0.34 32.88
N PRO A 82 -24.30 1.31 32.51
CA PRO A 82 -24.55 2.15 31.35
C PRO A 82 -24.71 1.27 30.12
N ARG A 83 -25.90 1.32 29.52
CA ARG A 83 -26.24 0.54 28.31
C ARG A 83 -25.25 0.94 27.22
N ALA A 84 -24.27 0.07 26.96
CA ALA A 84 -23.26 0.32 25.95
C ALA A 84 -23.95 0.67 24.64
N LEU A 85 -23.72 1.90 24.16
CA LEU A 85 -24.13 2.28 22.81
C LEU A 85 -23.43 1.31 21.85
N PRO A 86 -24.14 0.80 20.82
CA PRO A 86 -23.47 0.00 19.79
C PRO A 86 -22.32 0.84 19.21
N PRO A 87 -21.16 0.23 18.88
CA PRO A 87 -20.05 0.97 18.30
C PRO A 87 -20.55 1.77 17.09
N PRO A 88 -20.19 3.07 16.97
CA PRO A 88 -20.68 3.91 15.90
C PRO A 88 -20.28 3.28 14.57
N ARG A 89 -21.26 2.94 13.72
CA ARG A 89 -21.00 2.25 12.45
C ARG A 89 -19.95 3.01 11.65
N LEU A 90 -18.96 2.28 11.14
CA LEU A 90 -17.81 2.86 10.44
C LEU A 90 -18.26 3.89 9.39
N CYS A 91 -17.69 5.09 9.46
CA CYS A 91 -17.95 6.11 8.44
C CYS A 91 -17.44 5.61 7.09
N ARG A 92 -18.33 5.46 6.11
CA ARG A 92 -18.01 4.91 4.77
C ARG A 92 -17.62 5.99 3.74
N GLN A 93 -17.38 7.23 4.18
CA GLN A 93 -16.73 8.27 3.36
C GLN A 93 -15.25 8.34 3.76
N PHE A 94 -14.34 8.04 2.82
CA PHE A 94 -12.91 7.84 3.11
C PHE A 94 -12.30 9.02 3.89
N TRP A 95 -12.45 10.25 3.39
CA TRP A 95 -11.88 11.46 4.00
C TRP A 95 -12.46 11.83 5.39
N LYS A 96 -13.41 11.03 5.92
CA LYS A 96 -14.09 11.23 7.21
C LYS A 96 -14.02 10.00 8.12
N SER A 97 -13.23 8.97 7.77
CA SER A 97 -13.13 7.74 8.58
C SER A 97 -12.04 7.77 9.67
N GLY A 98 -11.13 8.74 9.67
CA GLY A 98 -10.05 8.86 10.66
C GLY A 98 -10.49 9.26 12.08
N ASP A 99 -11.61 9.97 12.21
CA ASP A 99 -12.07 10.61 13.47
C ASP A 99 -12.71 9.64 14.49
N TYR A 100 -12.54 8.34 14.32
CA TYR A 100 -13.14 7.32 15.18
C TYR A 100 -12.67 7.42 16.63
N VAL A 101 -13.60 7.52 17.59
CA VAL A 101 -13.29 7.54 19.03
C VAL A 101 -13.07 6.11 19.52
N VAL A 102 -11.83 5.77 19.86
CA VAL A 102 -11.48 4.47 20.46
C VAL A 102 -12.03 4.42 21.90
N ALA A 103 -12.53 3.26 22.32
CA ALA A 103 -12.99 3.05 23.70
C ALA A 103 -11.84 3.31 24.69
N ARG A 104 -12.15 3.88 25.87
CA ARG A 104 -11.10 4.25 26.84
C ARG A 104 -10.38 3.02 27.39
N ARG A 105 -9.04 3.08 27.30
CA ARG A 105 -8.04 2.18 27.89
C ARG A 105 -8.44 1.65 29.27
N ASN A 106 -8.36 0.33 29.44
CA ASN A 106 -8.20 -0.30 30.75
C ASN A 106 -6.68 -0.47 30.99
N PRO A 107 -6.05 0.13 32.02
CA PRO A 107 -4.58 0.21 32.08
C PRO A 107 -3.85 -1.12 32.35
N ASP A 108 -4.52 -2.10 32.95
CA ASP A 108 -3.87 -3.15 33.76
C ASP A 108 -3.57 -4.47 33.02
N VAL A 109 -3.47 -4.45 31.69
CA VAL A 109 -3.14 -5.64 30.87
C VAL A 109 -1.70 -5.58 30.32
N ALA A 110 -0.76 -5.18 31.19
CA ALA A 110 0.67 -5.28 30.96
C ALA A 110 1.20 -6.61 31.53
N GLY A 111 1.16 -7.67 30.71
CA GLY A 111 1.77 -8.95 31.07
C GLY A 111 3.30 -8.83 31.18
N PRO A 112 3.94 -9.39 32.24
CA PRO A 112 5.38 -9.26 32.44
C PRO A 112 6.15 -10.10 31.42
N GLY A 113 7.05 -9.46 30.66
CA GLY A 113 8.01 -10.13 29.75
C GLY A 113 8.13 -9.57 28.33
N GLY A 114 7.24 -8.67 27.91
CA GLY A 114 7.29 -8.09 26.56
C GLY A 114 8.46 -7.13 26.35
N ARG A 115 9.31 -7.40 25.35
CA ARG A 115 10.23 -6.40 24.77
C ARG A 115 9.40 -5.24 24.18
N ASN A 116 9.94 -4.02 24.20
CA ASN A 116 9.30 -2.83 23.61
C ASN A 116 9.25 -2.94 22.08
N ARG A 117 8.23 -3.60 21.55
CA ARG A 117 8.01 -3.70 20.11
C ARG A 117 7.08 -2.60 19.60
N LEU A 118 7.39 -2.07 18.42
CA LEU A 118 6.48 -1.20 17.69
C LEU A 118 5.14 -1.94 17.45
N ARG A 119 4.05 -1.29 17.83
CA ARG A 119 2.66 -1.71 17.52
C ARG A 119 2.09 -0.71 16.52
N ILE A 120 1.36 -1.22 15.53
CA ILE A 120 0.75 -0.39 14.49
C ILE A 120 -0.72 -0.27 14.82
N ASN A 121 -1.12 0.88 15.38
CA ASN A 121 -2.54 1.10 15.68
C ASN A 121 -3.37 1.05 14.38
N PRO A 122 -4.53 0.36 14.33
CA PRO A 122 -5.30 0.20 13.10
C PRO A 122 -5.66 1.49 12.35
N LYS A 123 -5.74 2.65 13.02
CA LYS A 123 -5.89 3.95 12.34
C LYS A 123 -4.79 4.23 11.31
N PHE A 124 -3.59 3.69 11.49
CA PHE A 124 -2.48 3.86 10.55
C PHE A 124 -2.78 3.30 9.15
N LEU A 125 -3.61 2.25 9.03
CA LEU A 125 -4.07 1.74 7.74
C LEU A 125 -4.76 2.84 6.91
N HIS A 126 -5.69 3.57 7.54
CA HIS A 126 -6.38 4.68 6.92
C HIS A 126 -5.44 5.88 6.70
N SER A 127 -4.66 6.29 7.71
CA SER A 127 -3.74 7.42 7.60
C SER A 127 -2.72 7.23 6.47
N ASN A 128 -2.13 6.05 6.33
CA ASN A 128 -1.17 5.75 5.26
C ASN A 128 -1.84 5.76 3.88
N ALA A 129 -3.06 5.24 3.77
CA ALA A 129 -3.86 5.24 2.54
C ALA A 129 -4.19 6.64 2.01
N THR A 130 -4.17 7.70 2.85
CA THR A 130 -4.43 9.09 2.41
C THR A 130 -3.43 9.62 1.38
N SER A 131 -2.27 8.96 1.24
CA SER A 131 -1.28 9.27 0.19
C SER A 131 -1.85 9.14 -1.22
N HIS A 132 -2.62 8.09 -1.52
CA HIS A 132 -3.32 7.94 -2.80
C HIS A 132 -4.57 8.84 -2.82
N LYS A 133 -4.47 10.03 -3.41
CA LYS A 133 -5.63 10.92 -3.56
C LYS A 133 -6.67 10.37 -4.56
N TRP A 134 -6.22 9.66 -5.58
CA TRP A 134 -7.05 9.21 -6.71
C TRP A 134 -7.20 7.68 -6.73
N ALA A 135 -8.43 7.18 -6.82
CA ALA A 135 -8.73 5.76 -6.77
C ALA A 135 -8.06 4.94 -7.90
N PHE A 136 -7.96 5.47 -9.13
CA PHE A 136 -7.29 4.72 -10.20
C PHE A 136 -5.77 4.60 -9.98
N GLY A 137 -5.14 5.56 -9.28
CA GLY A 137 -3.74 5.43 -8.86
C GLY A 137 -3.55 4.25 -7.89
N ALA A 138 -4.51 4.02 -6.98
CA ALA A 138 -4.53 2.84 -6.13
C ALA A 138 -4.82 1.55 -6.93
N ILE A 139 -5.70 1.56 -7.93
CA ILE A 139 -5.89 0.38 -8.81
C ILE A 139 -4.60 0.07 -9.59
N ALA A 140 -3.86 1.10 -10.02
CA ALA A 140 -2.59 0.92 -10.71
C ALA A 140 -1.51 0.25 -9.85
N GLU A 141 -1.47 0.45 -8.53
CA GLU A 141 -0.58 -0.35 -7.65
C GLU A 141 -0.87 -1.86 -7.75
N LEU A 142 -2.14 -2.25 -7.91
CA LEU A 142 -2.53 -3.66 -8.05
C LEU A 142 -2.21 -4.21 -9.44
N LEU A 143 -2.30 -3.38 -10.48
CA LEU A 143 -1.86 -3.72 -11.84
C LEU A 143 -0.33 -3.83 -11.94
N ASP A 144 0.41 -2.95 -11.27
CA ASP A 144 1.89 -2.96 -11.22
C ASP A 144 2.39 -4.28 -10.64
N ASN A 145 1.79 -4.74 -9.54
CA ASN A 145 2.14 -6.02 -8.93
C ASN A 145 1.87 -7.21 -9.87
N ALA A 146 0.77 -7.19 -10.63
CA ALA A 146 0.45 -8.26 -11.57
C ALA A 146 1.31 -8.25 -12.85
N ILE A 147 1.85 -7.10 -13.26
CA ILE A 147 2.82 -7.01 -14.36
C ILE A 147 4.23 -7.41 -13.92
N ASP A 148 4.64 -7.09 -12.67
CA ASP A 148 5.90 -7.60 -12.11
C ASP A 148 5.95 -9.15 -12.14
N GLU A 149 4.78 -9.82 -12.03
CA GLU A 149 4.61 -11.29 -12.09
C GLU A 149 4.68 -11.91 -13.50
N VAL A 150 4.84 -11.13 -14.59
CA VAL A 150 5.04 -11.69 -15.94
C VAL A 150 6.29 -12.59 -16.00
N ASN A 151 7.33 -12.25 -15.24
CA ASN A 151 8.54 -13.07 -15.09
C ASN A 151 8.29 -14.41 -14.36
N ASN A 152 7.17 -14.51 -13.62
CA ASN A 152 6.72 -15.70 -12.91
C ASN A 152 5.59 -16.45 -13.67
N GLY A 153 5.35 -16.09 -14.94
CA GLY A 153 4.41 -16.79 -15.82
C GLY A 153 3.03 -16.14 -15.99
N ALA A 154 2.78 -14.96 -15.43
CA ALA A 154 1.48 -14.29 -15.60
C ALA A 154 1.17 -13.99 -17.08
N THR A 155 -0.06 -14.29 -17.52
CA THR A 155 -0.59 -14.02 -18.87
C THR A 155 -1.77 -13.05 -18.86
N PHE A 156 -2.38 -12.77 -17.70
CA PHE A 156 -3.38 -11.72 -17.57
C PHE A 156 -3.46 -11.11 -16.16
N VAL A 157 -4.03 -9.90 -16.11
CA VAL A 157 -4.70 -9.39 -14.91
C VAL A 157 -6.12 -8.98 -15.26
N ARG A 158 -7.11 -9.53 -14.56
CA ARG A 158 -8.53 -9.19 -14.74
C ARG A 158 -8.99 -8.27 -13.61
N VAL A 159 -9.62 -7.15 -13.97
CA VAL A 159 -10.24 -6.21 -13.03
C VAL A 159 -11.75 -6.20 -13.26
N ASN A 160 -12.56 -6.45 -12.23
CA ASN A 160 -14.00 -6.65 -12.42
C ASN A 160 -14.85 -6.21 -11.21
N LYS A 161 -16.16 -6.15 -11.42
CA LYS A 161 -17.17 -6.05 -10.35
C LYS A 161 -17.37 -7.43 -9.73
N PHE A 162 -16.98 -7.59 -8.47
CA PHE A 162 -17.50 -8.65 -7.62
C PHE A 162 -18.86 -8.22 -7.03
N LYS A 163 -19.72 -9.18 -6.70
CA LYS A 163 -20.94 -8.95 -5.92
C LYS A 163 -20.78 -9.71 -4.60
N ASN A 164 -20.70 -8.97 -3.50
CA ASN A 164 -20.58 -9.55 -2.17
C ASN A 164 -21.79 -10.48 -1.88
N PRO A 165 -21.58 -11.78 -1.60
CA PRO A 165 -22.68 -12.71 -1.29
C PRO A 165 -23.47 -12.31 -0.03
N ARG A 166 -22.83 -11.68 0.96
CA ARG A 166 -23.41 -11.37 2.28
C ARG A 166 -24.48 -10.27 2.25
N ASP A 167 -24.28 -9.23 1.45
CA ASP A 167 -25.14 -8.03 1.42
C ASP A 167 -25.57 -7.60 0.00
N GLY A 168 -25.04 -8.24 -1.05
CA GLY A 168 -25.30 -7.92 -2.45
C GLY A 168 -24.58 -6.67 -2.97
N ASN A 169 -23.76 -5.98 -2.18
CA ASN A 169 -23.06 -4.77 -2.58
C ASN A 169 -21.99 -5.05 -3.66
N PRO A 170 -21.68 -4.06 -4.52
CA PRO A 170 -20.51 -4.12 -5.40
C PRO A 170 -19.22 -4.18 -4.58
N SER A 171 -18.20 -4.81 -5.15
CA SER A 171 -16.84 -4.89 -4.63
C SER A 171 -15.87 -4.97 -5.81
N LEU A 172 -14.61 -4.58 -5.62
CA LEU A 172 -13.60 -4.62 -6.67
C LEU A 172 -12.86 -5.96 -6.62
N LEU A 173 -12.89 -6.70 -7.73
CA LEU A 173 -12.05 -7.88 -7.96
C LEU A 173 -10.84 -7.46 -8.80
N VAL A 174 -9.64 -7.82 -8.34
CA VAL A 174 -8.43 -7.91 -9.16
C VAL A 174 -7.92 -9.34 -9.06
N GLN A 175 -7.62 -9.99 -10.19
CA GLN A 175 -7.08 -11.35 -10.19
C GLN A 175 -6.05 -11.50 -11.31
N ASP A 176 -4.93 -12.14 -11.00
CA ASP A 176 -3.87 -12.54 -11.92
C ASP A 176 -3.71 -14.07 -11.96
N ASP A 177 -2.94 -14.55 -12.94
CA ASP A 177 -2.40 -15.91 -13.06
C ASP A 177 -0.88 -15.94 -12.87
N GLY A 178 -0.34 -15.04 -12.03
CA GLY A 178 1.10 -15.00 -11.70
C GLY A 178 1.56 -16.18 -10.85
N GLY A 179 2.78 -16.14 -10.32
CA GLY A 179 3.33 -17.26 -9.53
C GLY A 179 2.58 -17.51 -8.22
N GLY A 180 1.82 -16.52 -7.75
CA GLY A 180 1.14 -16.55 -6.45
C GLY A 180 2.11 -16.56 -5.27
N MET A 181 1.56 -16.45 -4.07
CA MET A 181 2.34 -16.35 -2.83
C MET A 181 2.27 -17.65 -2.03
N ASP A 182 3.41 -18.12 -1.56
CA ASP A 182 3.45 -19.11 -0.47
C ASP A 182 2.88 -18.51 0.84
N PRO A 183 2.60 -19.33 1.86
CA PRO A 183 2.04 -18.86 3.14
C PRO A 183 2.87 -17.78 3.87
N GLU A 184 4.20 -17.77 3.77
CA GLU A 184 5.03 -16.68 4.33
C GLU A 184 5.02 -15.44 3.44
N ALA A 185 5.03 -15.62 2.12
CA ALA A 185 4.94 -14.51 1.17
C ALA A 185 3.62 -13.73 1.34
N LEU A 186 2.49 -14.41 1.62
CA LEU A 186 1.24 -13.75 1.98
C LEU A 186 1.35 -12.97 3.31
N ARG A 187 2.04 -13.53 4.31
CA ARG A 187 2.27 -12.87 5.61
C ARG A 187 3.14 -11.62 5.45
N ARG A 188 4.20 -11.66 4.65
CA ARG A 188 5.01 -10.49 4.26
C ARG A 188 4.18 -9.48 3.45
N CYS A 189 3.37 -9.94 2.49
CA CYS A 189 2.48 -9.09 1.69
C CYS A 189 1.46 -8.32 2.55
N MET A 190 0.99 -8.90 3.66
CA MET A 190 0.10 -8.24 4.63
C MET A 190 0.84 -7.38 5.67
N SER A 191 2.10 -7.70 5.98
CA SER A 191 2.92 -7.01 7.00
C SER A 191 3.60 -5.75 6.46
N PHE A 192 3.56 -4.63 7.20
CA PHE A 192 4.23 -3.39 6.79
C PHE A 192 5.76 -3.56 6.68
N GLY A 193 6.39 -2.84 5.73
CA GLY A 193 7.85 -2.77 5.59
C GLY A 193 8.53 -3.91 4.82
N PHE A 194 7.88 -5.06 4.61
CA PHE A 194 8.50 -6.19 3.90
C PHE A 194 8.38 -6.05 2.37
N SER A 195 9.50 -6.24 1.67
CA SER A 195 9.58 -6.30 0.20
C SER A 195 10.78 -7.15 -0.21
N ASP A 196 10.53 -8.30 -0.84
CA ASP A 196 11.60 -9.17 -1.37
C ASP A 196 12.11 -8.65 -2.75
N LYS A 197 11.42 -7.66 -3.33
CA LYS A 197 11.75 -7.02 -4.62
C LYS A 197 12.89 -6.01 -4.46
N GLN A 198 14.10 -6.52 -4.21
CA GLN A 198 15.31 -5.71 -4.02
C GLN A 198 15.98 -5.23 -5.32
N SER A 199 15.51 -5.65 -6.50
CA SER A 199 16.11 -5.26 -7.78
C SER A 199 15.46 -4.02 -8.41
N ASP A 200 16.24 -3.29 -9.20
CA ASP A 200 15.76 -2.11 -9.93
C ASP A 200 14.77 -2.44 -11.07
N ALA A 201 14.55 -3.72 -11.40
CA ALA A 201 13.68 -4.13 -12.49
C ALA A 201 12.17 -4.03 -12.17
N PHE A 202 11.79 -4.04 -10.89
CA PHE A 202 10.39 -4.07 -10.46
C PHE A 202 9.78 -2.68 -10.24
N ILE A 203 8.48 -2.56 -10.46
CA ILE A 203 7.71 -1.34 -10.20
C ILE A 203 7.34 -1.25 -8.70
N GLY A 204 7.11 -2.38 -8.03
CA GLY A 204 6.83 -2.46 -6.59
C GLY A 204 8.07 -2.60 -5.73
N GLN A 205 8.63 -1.50 -5.21
CA GLN A 205 9.85 -1.53 -4.37
C GLN A 205 9.57 -1.43 -2.85
N TYR A 206 8.62 -0.60 -2.40
CA TYR A 206 8.52 -0.15 -0.98
C TYR A 206 7.71 -1.04 -0.02
N GLY A 207 7.26 -2.23 -0.42
CA GLY A 207 6.47 -3.16 0.43
C GLY A 207 5.07 -2.70 0.88
N ASN A 208 4.76 -1.39 0.77
CA ASN A 208 3.52 -0.81 1.30
C ASN A 208 2.39 -0.68 0.27
N GLY A 209 2.68 -0.71 -1.03
CA GLY A 209 1.73 -0.40 -2.11
C GLY A 209 0.39 -1.15 -2.02
N PHE A 210 0.41 -2.47 -1.74
CA PHE A 210 -0.80 -3.27 -1.54
C PHE A 210 -1.67 -2.77 -0.38
N LYS A 211 -1.10 -2.51 0.80
CA LYS A 211 -1.84 -2.06 1.99
C LYS A 211 -2.47 -0.68 1.73
N THR A 212 -1.67 0.24 1.20
CA THR A 212 -2.05 1.63 0.93
C THR A 212 -3.14 1.72 -0.13
N SER A 213 -3.03 0.96 -1.22
CA SER A 213 -4.01 0.98 -2.31
C SER A 213 -5.34 0.32 -1.93
N THR A 214 -5.31 -0.86 -1.32
CA THR A 214 -6.54 -1.57 -0.95
C THR A 214 -7.36 -0.80 0.09
N MET A 215 -6.71 -0.26 1.13
CA MET A 215 -7.36 0.61 2.13
C MET A 215 -7.84 1.95 1.56
N ARG A 216 -7.26 2.44 0.45
CA ARG A 216 -7.79 3.60 -0.30
C ARG A 216 -9.03 3.24 -1.13
N LEU A 217 -9.20 1.99 -1.53
CA LEU A 217 -10.30 1.54 -2.40
C LEU A 217 -11.54 1.08 -1.63
N GLY A 218 -11.36 0.44 -0.48
CA GLY A 218 -12.44 0.10 0.46
C GLY A 218 -11.92 -0.08 1.89
N ALA A 219 -12.85 -0.24 2.84
CA ALA A 219 -12.47 -0.47 4.23
C ALA A 219 -11.82 -1.85 4.46
N ASP A 220 -12.09 -2.83 3.60
CA ASP A 220 -11.73 -4.21 3.83
C ASP A 220 -11.27 -4.91 2.54
N VAL A 221 -10.24 -5.77 2.65
CA VAL A 221 -9.77 -6.61 1.55
C VAL A 221 -9.52 -8.04 2.01
N ILE A 222 -9.97 -9.00 1.21
CA ILE A 222 -9.60 -10.41 1.34
C ILE A 222 -8.78 -10.83 0.12
N VAL A 223 -7.69 -11.56 0.37
CA VAL A 223 -6.79 -12.10 -0.64
C VAL A 223 -6.84 -13.63 -0.57
N PHE A 224 -6.98 -14.24 -1.74
CA PHE A 224 -6.78 -15.67 -2.00
C PHE A 224 -5.55 -15.78 -2.89
N THR A 225 -4.67 -16.72 -2.61
CA THR A 225 -3.45 -16.91 -3.42
C THR A 225 -3.04 -18.37 -3.42
N GLN A 226 -2.59 -18.86 -4.57
CA GLN A 226 -2.21 -20.26 -4.77
C GLN A 226 -0.82 -20.31 -5.42
N ASN A 227 0.07 -21.12 -4.86
CA ASN A 227 1.46 -21.26 -5.30
C ASN A 227 1.87 -22.73 -5.40
N GLN A 228 2.64 -23.09 -6.43
CA GLN A 228 3.13 -24.46 -6.69
C GLN A 228 4.67 -24.60 -6.65
N ASN A 229 5.40 -23.53 -6.36
CA ASN A 229 6.87 -23.47 -6.57
C ASN A 229 7.64 -24.41 -5.63
N ASN A 230 7.04 -24.83 -4.51
CA ASN A 230 7.68 -25.56 -3.43
C ASN A 230 7.28 -27.06 -3.36
N TRP A 231 7.07 -27.71 -4.51
CA TRP A 231 6.69 -29.13 -4.69
C TRP A 231 5.33 -29.58 -4.14
N VAL A 232 4.84 -28.94 -3.08
CA VAL A 232 3.49 -29.12 -2.52
C VAL A 232 2.67 -27.87 -2.83
N PRO A 233 1.61 -27.96 -3.66
CA PRO A 233 0.71 -26.84 -3.90
C PRO A 233 0.10 -26.31 -2.59
N THR A 234 0.15 -24.99 -2.39
CA THR A 234 -0.42 -24.31 -1.22
C THR A 234 -1.51 -23.32 -1.64
N ARG A 235 -2.52 -23.16 -0.77
CA ARG A 235 -3.60 -22.18 -0.90
C ARG A 235 -3.69 -21.37 0.39
N SER A 236 -3.54 -20.06 0.29
CA SER A 236 -3.47 -19.17 1.45
C SER A 236 -4.57 -18.11 1.34
N ILE A 237 -5.23 -17.79 2.46
CA ILE A 237 -6.32 -16.80 2.53
C ILE A 237 -5.99 -15.81 3.64
N GLY A 238 -5.97 -14.51 3.33
CA GLY A 238 -5.67 -13.44 4.28
C GLY A 238 -6.68 -12.30 4.23
N LEU A 239 -7.08 -11.79 5.40
CA LEU A 239 -8.03 -10.67 5.54
C LEU A 239 -7.38 -9.47 6.20
N LEU A 240 -7.33 -8.34 5.50
CA LEU A 240 -6.98 -7.03 6.06
C LEU A 240 -8.26 -6.19 6.11
N SER A 241 -8.86 -6.09 7.30
CA SER A 241 -10.20 -5.51 7.49
C SER A 241 -10.17 -4.40 8.53
N TYR A 242 -10.32 -3.15 8.07
CA TYR A 242 -10.44 -1.99 8.96
C TYR A 242 -11.76 -2.06 9.74
N THR A 243 -12.84 -2.58 9.14
CA THR A 243 -14.13 -2.78 9.82
C THR A 243 -13.99 -3.73 11.02
N PHE A 244 -13.34 -4.90 10.85
CA PHE A 244 -13.04 -5.83 11.94
C PHE A 244 -12.27 -5.14 13.05
N LEU A 245 -11.11 -4.54 12.73
CA LEU A 245 -10.20 -3.97 13.72
C LEU A 245 -10.85 -2.83 14.54
N MET A 246 -11.65 -1.98 13.88
CA MET A 246 -12.31 -0.84 14.53
C MET A 246 -13.58 -1.23 15.30
N GLU A 247 -14.35 -2.22 14.85
CA GLU A 247 -15.54 -2.70 15.57
C GLU A 247 -15.19 -3.63 16.75
N THR A 248 -14.07 -4.37 16.71
CA THR A 248 -13.58 -5.14 17.87
C THR A 248 -12.66 -4.34 18.80
N GLY A 249 -12.25 -3.13 18.42
CA GLY A 249 -11.41 -2.26 19.24
C GLY A 249 -9.98 -2.79 19.40
N CYS A 250 -9.37 -3.27 18.33
CA CYS A 250 -7.98 -3.74 18.34
C CYS A 250 -6.98 -2.58 18.51
N ASP A 251 -6.02 -2.75 19.42
CA ASP A 251 -4.92 -1.78 19.64
C ASP A 251 -3.77 -1.91 18.63
N ASP A 252 -3.70 -3.03 17.90
CA ASP A 252 -2.65 -3.39 16.93
C ASP A 252 -3.30 -4.00 15.66
N VAL A 253 -2.62 -3.99 14.52
CA VAL A 253 -3.14 -4.55 13.26
C VAL A 253 -3.04 -6.08 13.29
N LEU A 254 -4.19 -6.74 13.45
CA LEU A 254 -4.34 -8.20 13.34
C LEU A 254 -4.80 -8.58 11.94
N VAL A 255 -4.14 -9.58 11.33
CA VAL A 255 -4.44 -10.09 9.99
C VAL A 255 -4.78 -11.58 10.08
N PRO A 256 -6.07 -11.96 10.13
CA PRO A 256 -6.48 -13.35 10.08
C PRO A 256 -6.01 -14.02 8.79
N THR A 257 -5.23 -15.10 8.95
CA THR A 257 -4.70 -15.92 7.85
C THR A 257 -5.02 -17.40 8.08
N VAL A 258 -5.40 -18.10 7.02
CA VAL A 258 -5.55 -19.56 7.02
C VAL A 258 -4.90 -20.13 5.76
N ASP A 259 -4.18 -21.23 5.96
CA ASP A 259 -3.31 -21.84 4.96
C ASP A 259 -3.73 -23.30 4.75
N TYR A 260 -3.71 -23.78 3.52
CA TYR A 260 -4.01 -25.17 3.14
C TYR A 260 -2.89 -25.72 2.26
N GLN A 261 -2.58 -27.00 2.43
CA GLN A 261 -1.61 -27.73 1.60
C GLN A 261 -2.33 -28.84 0.84
N TYR A 262 -1.87 -29.15 -0.38
CA TYR A 262 -2.39 -30.30 -1.12
C TYR A 262 -1.78 -31.60 -0.60
N ASP A 263 -2.63 -32.52 -0.15
CA ASP A 263 -2.25 -33.84 0.33
C ASP A 263 -2.43 -34.88 -0.80
N LEU A 264 -1.30 -35.47 -1.20
CA LEU A 264 -1.24 -36.51 -2.23
C LEU A 264 -1.93 -37.82 -1.82
N THR A 265 -2.13 -38.07 -0.53
CA THR A 265 -2.74 -39.30 0.00
C THR A 265 -4.26 -39.23 0.02
N THR A 266 -4.84 -38.05 0.27
CA THR A 266 -6.29 -37.80 0.20
C THR A 266 -6.73 -37.22 -1.14
N THR A 267 -5.80 -36.80 -2.01
CA THR A 267 -6.04 -36.07 -3.26
C THR A 267 -6.86 -34.79 -3.06
N SER A 268 -6.60 -34.08 -1.95
CA SER A 268 -7.38 -32.91 -1.54
C SER A 268 -6.54 -31.87 -0.81
N TYR A 269 -7.05 -30.64 -0.72
CA TYR A 269 -6.46 -29.62 0.14
C TYR A 269 -6.87 -29.82 1.60
N VAL A 270 -5.89 -29.91 2.50
CA VAL A 270 -6.06 -30.09 3.94
C VAL A 270 -5.56 -28.87 4.72
N GLN A 271 -6.09 -28.63 5.91
CA GLN A 271 -5.73 -27.48 6.75
C GLN A 271 -4.25 -27.55 7.18
N MET A 272 -3.46 -26.52 6.89
CA MET A 272 -2.03 -26.47 7.20
C MET A 272 -1.81 -25.84 8.59
N LEU A 273 -1.70 -26.70 9.61
CA LEU A 273 -1.60 -26.27 11.01
C LEU A 273 -0.18 -25.81 11.38
N ARG A 274 0.11 -24.53 11.11
CA ARG A 274 1.40 -23.88 11.43
C ARG A 274 1.79 -23.89 12.90
N HIS A 275 0.82 -23.81 13.81
CA HIS A 275 1.05 -23.74 15.26
C HIS A 275 0.12 -24.72 15.99
N ASP A 276 -1.19 -24.45 15.99
CA ASP A 276 -2.21 -25.37 16.51
C ASP A 276 -3.56 -25.20 15.77
N GLN A 277 -4.47 -26.14 16.00
CA GLN A 277 -5.84 -26.10 15.46
C GLN A 277 -6.64 -24.90 15.96
N LYS A 278 -6.33 -24.36 17.14
CA LYS A 278 -7.09 -23.29 17.80
C LYS A 278 -6.84 -21.92 17.15
N LEU A 279 -5.59 -21.62 16.79
CA LEU A 279 -5.23 -20.45 15.98
C LEU A 279 -5.89 -20.53 14.59
N PHE A 280 -5.79 -21.69 13.93
CA PHE A 280 -6.44 -21.91 12.63
C PHE A 280 -7.95 -21.68 12.72
N SER A 281 -8.65 -22.34 13.66
CA SER A 281 -10.09 -22.20 13.86
C SER A 281 -10.49 -20.78 14.29
N SER A 282 -9.64 -20.05 15.03
CA SER A 282 -9.85 -18.65 15.37
C SER A 282 -9.77 -17.74 14.14
N ASN A 283 -8.72 -17.88 13.32
CA ASN A 283 -8.56 -17.09 12.10
C ASN A 283 -9.68 -17.39 11.09
N LEU A 284 -10.06 -18.66 10.92
CA LEU A 284 -11.21 -19.06 10.12
C LEU A 284 -12.51 -18.43 10.65
N ALA A 285 -12.77 -18.47 11.96
CA ALA A 285 -13.96 -17.85 12.54
C ALA A 285 -14.03 -16.32 12.32
N ILE A 286 -12.89 -15.63 12.29
CA ILE A 286 -12.84 -14.20 11.94
C ILE A 286 -13.11 -14.00 10.44
N LEU A 287 -12.50 -14.81 9.56
CA LEU A 287 -12.76 -14.80 8.12
C LEU A 287 -14.25 -15.02 7.78
N LEU A 288 -14.88 -16.04 8.36
CA LEU A 288 -16.29 -16.38 8.13
C LEU A 288 -17.27 -15.35 8.71
N LYS A 289 -16.84 -14.55 9.69
CA LYS A 289 -17.64 -13.46 10.26
C LYS A 289 -17.54 -12.16 9.46
N TRP A 290 -16.33 -11.76 9.06
CA TRP A 290 -16.06 -10.41 8.56
C TRP A 290 -15.81 -10.31 7.04
N SER A 291 -15.51 -11.42 6.36
CA SER A 291 -15.36 -11.43 4.90
C SER A 291 -16.71 -11.49 4.15
N PRO A 292 -16.72 -11.38 2.81
CA PRO A 292 -17.91 -11.63 1.97
C PRO A 292 -18.51 -13.04 2.09
N PHE A 293 -17.77 -14.00 2.66
CA PHE A 293 -18.09 -15.43 2.68
C PHE A 293 -18.41 -15.89 4.11
N SER A 294 -19.36 -16.81 4.27
CA SER A 294 -19.88 -17.24 5.59
C SER A 294 -19.53 -18.70 5.93
N THR A 295 -19.02 -19.47 4.97
CA THR A 295 -18.59 -20.86 5.16
C THR A 295 -17.20 -21.13 4.57
N GLU A 296 -16.48 -22.12 5.11
CA GLU A 296 -15.18 -22.56 4.60
C GLU A 296 -15.27 -23.08 3.15
N ALA A 297 -16.40 -23.70 2.78
CA ALA A 297 -16.69 -24.12 1.41
C ALA A 297 -16.80 -22.94 0.44
N GLU A 298 -17.42 -21.82 0.84
CA GLU A 298 -17.49 -20.60 0.01
C GLU A 298 -16.12 -19.94 -0.17
N LEU A 299 -15.26 -19.99 0.86
CA LEU A 299 -13.87 -19.54 0.77
C LEU A 299 -13.05 -20.40 -0.19
N LEU A 300 -13.07 -21.74 -0.01
CA LEU A 300 -12.31 -22.67 -0.85
C LEU A 300 -12.77 -22.63 -2.32
N LYS A 301 -14.07 -22.38 -2.56
CA LYS A 301 -14.63 -22.15 -3.90
C LYS A 301 -14.03 -20.95 -4.65
N GLN A 302 -13.38 -20.01 -3.97
CA GLN A 302 -12.74 -18.88 -4.66
C GLN A 302 -11.47 -19.27 -5.44
N PHE A 303 -10.95 -20.49 -5.26
CA PHE A 303 -9.82 -21.01 -6.02
C PHE A 303 -10.22 -21.76 -7.30
N ASP A 304 -11.50 -22.13 -7.48
CA ASP A 304 -11.99 -22.95 -8.60
C ASP A 304 -11.70 -22.34 -9.98
N ASP A 305 -11.67 -21.01 -10.09
CA ASP A 305 -11.40 -20.22 -11.30
C ASP A 305 -10.05 -19.48 -11.26
N MET A 306 -9.15 -19.90 -10.37
CA MET A 306 -7.75 -19.41 -10.31
C MET A 306 -6.79 -20.30 -11.10
N GLY A 307 -7.05 -21.60 -11.24
CA GLY A 307 -6.16 -22.53 -11.93
C GLY A 307 -5.07 -23.07 -11.02
N ASP A 308 -3.84 -23.21 -11.54
CA ASP A 308 -2.71 -23.82 -10.85
C ASP A 308 -1.94 -22.84 -9.95
N HIS A 309 -1.84 -21.56 -10.33
CA HIS A 309 -1.14 -20.52 -9.58
C HIS A 309 -1.80 -19.14 -9.81
N GLY A 310 -1.53 -18.18 -8.93
CA GLY A 310 -1.96 -16.79 -9.08
C GLY A 310 -2.58 -16.19 -7.81
N THR A 311 -2.97 -14.93 -7.89
CA THR A 311 -3.57 -14.18 -6.78
C THR A 311 -4.92 -13.59 -7.15
N LYS A 312 -5.84 -13.54 -6.18
CA LYS A 312 -7.18 -12.98 -6.28
C LYS A 312 -7.45 -12.08 -5.08
N ILE A 313 -7.64 -10.79 -5.36
CA ILE A 313 -7.85 -9.70 -4.41
C ILE A 313 -9.30 -9.23 -4.54
N ILE A 314 -10.07 -9.28 -3.45
CA ILE A 314 -11.43 -8.73 -3.39
C ILE A 314 -11.45 -7.60 -2.35
N VAL A 315 -11.49 -6.35 -2.84
CA VAL A 315 -11.68 -5.17 -2.00
C VAL A 315 -13.18 -4.90 -1.88
N PHE A 316 -13.69 -4.94 -0.65
CA PHE A 316 -15.11 -4.79 -0.33
C PHE A 316 -15.32 -3.64 0.68
N ASN A 317 -16.59 -3.33 0.97
CA ASN A 317 -16.96 -2.10 1.68
C ASN A 317 -16.30 -0.86 1.07
N LEU A 318 -16.39 -0.76 -0.26
CA LEU A 318 -15.88 0.35 -1.08
C LEU A 318 -16.41 1.70 -0.58
N TRP A 319 -15.57 2.73 -0.70
CA TRP A 319 -15.86 4.07 -0.17
C TRP A 319 -16.89 4.85 -1.00
N PHE A 320 -17.64 5.70 -0.30
CA PHE A 320 -18.50 6.72 -0.89
C PHE A 320 -17.76 8.05 -1.04
N ASN A 321 -18.11 8.82 -2.06
CA ASN A 321 -17.70 10.21 -2.26
C ASN A 321 -18.43 11.14 -1.27
N ASP A 322 -18.17 12.45 -1.34
CA ASP A 322 -18.80 13.43 -0.44
C ASP A 322 -20.31 13.58 -0.63
N ASP A 323 -20.83 13.36 -1.85
CA ASP A 323 -22.27 13.36 -2.17
C ASP A 323 -23.01 12.14 -1.60
N GLY A 324 -22.28 11.08 -1.22
CA GLY A 324 -22.81 9.82 -0.67
C GLY A 324 -22.96 8.68 -1.70
N ASP A 325 -22.62 8.93 -2.97
CA ASP A 325 -22.54 7.91 -4.01
C ASP A 325 -21.23 7.12 -3.95
N MET A 326 -21.20 5.90 -4.47
CA MET A 326 -19.97 5.08 -4.48
C MET A 326 -18.93 5.71 -5.41
N GLU A 327 -17.67 5.84 -4.98
CA GLU A 327 -16.63 6.49 -5.79
C GLU A 327 -16.37 5.78 -7.13
N LEU A 328 -16.48 4.44 -7.13
CA LEU A 328 -16.37 3.59 -8.32
C LEU A 328 -17.76 3.20 -8.86
N ASP A 329 -18.11 3.69 -10.05
CA ASP A 329 -19.29 3.25 -10.77
C ASP A 329 -18.95 2.06 -11.69
N PHE A 330 -19.69 0.97 -11.51
CA PHE A 330 -19.58 -0.27 -12.30
C PHE A 330 -20.77 -0.47 -13.26
N ASN A 331 -21.68 0.50 -13.38
CA ASN A 331 -23.00 0.33 -13.97
C ASN A 331 -23.26 1.20 -15.22
N SER A 332 -22.76 2.45 -15.28
CA SER A 332 -23.00 3.33 -16.45
C SER A 332 -22.35 2.83 -17.74
N ASP A 333 -21.21 2.13 -17.63
CA ASP A 333 -20.64 1.31 -18.70
C ASP A 333 -20.44 -0.12 -18.18
N LYS A 334 -20.84 -1.11 -18.98
CA LYS A 334 -20.68 -2.52 -18.65
C LYS A 334 -19.25 -3.03 -18.87
N LYS A 335 -18.45 -2.33 -19.68
CA LYS A 335 -17.07 -2.67 -20.06
C LYS A 335 -15.99 -1.82 -19.36
N ASP A 336 -16.38 -0.92 -18.46
CA ASP A 336 -15.48 0.01 -17.77
C ASP A 336 -15.76 0.05 -16.25
N ILE A 337 -14.88 0.73 -15.52
CA ILE A 337 -15.12 1.21 -14.15
C ILE A 337 -14.88 2.71 -14.18
N LEU A 338 -15.86 3.50 -13.76
CA LEU A 338 -15.81 4.95 -13.86
C LEU A 338 -15.63 5.61 -12.48
N ILE A 339 -15.06 6.81 -12.45
CA ILE A 339 -15.15 7.68 -11.25
C ILE A 339 -16.50 8.40 -11.28
N THR A 340 -17.31 8.19 -10.24
CA THR A 340 -18.62 8.83 -10.08
C THR A 340 -18.50 10.35 -10.02
N GLY A 341 -19.42 11.07 -10.68
CA GLY A 341 -19.46 12.54 -10.71
C GLY A 341 -18.38 13.24 -11.57
N ALA A 342 -17.25 12.57 -11.87
CA ALA A 342 -16.15 13.15 -12.65
C ALA A 342 -16.49 13.37 -14.14
N HIS A 343 -17.37 12.55 -14.72
CA HIS A 343 -17.79 12.63 -16.11
C HIS A 343 -18.96 13.62 -16.32
N LYS A 344 -18.63 14.87 -16.63
CA LYS A 344 -19.61 15.91 -17.04
C LYS A 344 -19.61 16.09 -18.56
N LYS A 345 -20.34 15.22 -19.27
CA LYS A 345 -20.46 15.24 -20.74
C LYS A 345 -21.12 16.54 -21.20
N VAL A 346 -20.35 17.43 -21.84
CA VAL A 346 -20.84 18.71 -22.35
C VAL A 346 -21.56 18.44 -23.67
N LYS A 347 -22.90 18.48 -23.66
CA LYS A 347 -23.72 18.38 -24.86
C LYS A 347 -23.33 19.49 -25.84
N THR A 348 -22.78 19.10 -26.98
CA THR A 348 -22.29 20.01 -28.02
C THR A 348 -22.34 19.31 -29.37
N ASN A 349 -22.53 20.09 -30.43
CA ASN A 349 -22.63 19.59 -31.81
C ASN A 349 -21.34 19.83 -32.62
N SER A 350 -20.30 20.45 -32.02
CA SER A 350 -18.97 20.57 -32.64
C SER A 350 -18.25 19.22 -32.54
N LEU A 351 -17.84 18.68 -33.69
CA LEU A 351 -17.14 17.40 -33.81
C LEU A 351 -15.81 17.42 -33.06
N ASP A 352 -15.15 18.57 -33.04
CA ASP A 352 -13.84 18.82 -32.42
C ASP A 352 -13.95 18.82 -30.89
N LYS A 353 -15.01 19.44 -30.35
CA LYS A 353 -15.33 19.36 -28.91
C LYS A 353 -15.83 17.98 -28.49
N ILE A 354 -16.35 17.17 -29.41
CA ILE A 354 -16.64 15.74 -29.18
C ILE A 354 -15.33 14.93 -29.19
N ALA A 355 -14.44 15.18 -30.16
CA ALA A 355 -13.14 14.53 -30.27
C ALA A 355 -12.27 14.80 -29.04
N ALA A 356 -12.13 16.07 -28.61
CA ALA A 356 -11.39 16.44 -27.40
C ALA A 356 -12.00 15.88 -26.10
N GLN A 357 -13.33 15.68 -26.03
CA GLN A 357 -13.98 14.99 -24.90
C GLN A 357 -13.70 13.48 -24.89
N ASN A 358 -13.62 12.86 -26.07
CA ASN A 358 -13.35 11.43 -26.24
C ASN A 358 -11.86 11.08 -26.24
N TYR A 359 -10.97 12.05 -26.40
CA TYR A 359 -9.52 11.84 -26.39
C TYR A 359 -9.00 11.38 -25.01
N VAL A 360 -7.93 10.59 -25.01
CA VAL A 360 -7.46 9.85 -23.83
C VAL A 360 -7.09 10.77 -22.65
N SER A 361 -6.52 11.96 -22.91
CA SER A 361 -6.18 12.95 -21.85
C SER A 361 -7.39 13.45 -21.06
N THR A 362 -8.58 13.45 -21.67
CA THR A 362 -9.84 13.80 -21.01
C THR A 362 -10.45 12.57 -20.35
N ARG A 363 -10.45 11.43 -21.04
CA ARG A 363 -11.05 10.18 -20.57
C ARG A 363 -10.36 9.58 -19.34
N LEU A 364 -9.02 9.60 -19.28
CA LEU A 364 -8.25 8.96 -18.19
C LEU A 364 -8.69 9.42 -16.80
N ARG A 365 -9.21 10.65 -16.68
CA ARG A 365 -9.67 11.26 -15.41
C ARG A 365 -10.87 10.54 -14.78
N TYR A 366 -11.63 9.78 -15.57
CA TYR A 366 -12.88 9.16 -15.13
C TYR A 366 -13.15 7.76 -15.70
N SER A 367 -12.37 7.27 -16.67
CA SER A 367 -12.55 5.96 -17.34
C SER A 367 -11.32 5.10 -17.09
N LEU A 368 -11.46 4.03 -16.28
CA LEU A 368 -10.34 3.16 -15.92
C LEU A 368 -9.77 2.49 -17.17
N ARG A 369 -10.61 2.13 -18.14
CA ARG A 369 -10.20 1.60 -19.45
C ARG A 369 -9.24 2.54 -20.17
N ALA A 370 -9.53 3.85 -20.16
CA ALA A 370 -8.72 4.85 -20.85
C ALA A 370 -7.40 5.18 -20.11
N TYR A 371 -7.38 5.03 -18.78
CA TYR A 371 -6.14 5.14 -18.01
C TYR A 371 -5.27 3.89 -18.18
N ALA A 372 -5.85 2.70 -18.02
CA ALA A 372 -5.16 1.42 -18.18
C ALA A 372 -4.54 1.23 -19.58
N SER A 373 -5.21 1.70 -20.65
CA SER A 373 -4.65 1.65 -22.01
C SER A 373 -3.36 2.45 -22.21
N ILE A 374 -3.05 3.43 -21.35
CA ILE A 374 -1.81 4.23 -21.41
C ILE A 374 -0.89 4.03 -20.20
N LEU A 375 -1.28 3.18 -19.24
CA LEU A 375 -0.63 3.05 -17.94
C LEU A 375 0.79 2.51 -18.03
N TYR A 376 1.05 1.71 -19.06
CA TYR A 376 2.36 1.16 -19.38
C TYR A 376 2.74 1.58 -20.81
N LEU A 377 3.99 1.96 -21.02
CA LEU A 377 4.50 2.37 -22.33
C LEU A 377 4.52 1.18 -23.32
N HIS A 378 4.83 0.01 -22.77
CA HIS A 378 4.82 -1.30 -23.44
C HIS A 378 4.18 -2.34 -22.51
N VAL A 379 3.00 -2.86 -22.85
CA VAL A 379 2.49 -4.10 -22.24
C VAL A 379 3.15 -5.27 -22.99
N PRO A 380 3.68 -6.31 -22.31
CA PRO A 380 4.24 -7.48 -22.99
C PRO A 380 3.18 -8.21 -23.84
N ASP A 381 3.53 -8.66 -25.05
CA ASP A 381 2.59 -9.33 -25.97
C ASP A 381 1.97 -10.61 -25.39
N THR A 382 2.61 -11.22 -24.40
CA THR A 382 2.13 -12.40 -23.66
C THR A 382 1.15 -12.07 -22.53
N PHE A 383 0.96 -10.79 -22.18
CA PHE A 383 0.19 -10.36 -21.01
C PHE A 383 -1.00 -9.46 -21.37
N ARG A 384 -2.17 -9.71 -20.74
CA ARG A 384 -3.42 -9.00 -21.07
C ARG A 384 -4.08 -8.36 -19.86
N ILE A 385 -4.37 -7.06 -19.94
CA ILE A 385 -5.19 -6.35 -18.96
C ILE A 385 -6.67 -6.51 -19.35
N ILE A 386 -7.46 -7.23 -18.55
CA ILE A 386 -8.84 -7.61 -18.86
C ILE A 386 -9.81 -6.86 -17.94
N LEU A 387 -10.36 -5.74 -18.42
CA LEU A 387 -11.29 -4.92 -17.63
C LEU A 387 -12.75 -5.31 -17.90
N ARG A 388 -13.48 -5.71 -16.85
CA ARG A 388 -14.91 -6.07 -16.87
C ARG A 388 -15.27 -7.18 -17.88
N GLY A 389 -14.32 -8.08 -18.16
CA GLY A 389 -14.50 -9.16 -19.13
C GLY A 389 -14.30 -8.74 -20.60
N CYS A 390 -13.61 -7.62 -20.84
CA CYS A 390 -13.13 -7.23 -22.17
C CYS A 390 -11.69 -6.72 -22.05
N ASP A 391 -10.79 -7.27 -22.85
CA ASP A 391 -9.38 -6.90 -22.92
C ASP A 391 -9.21 -5.38 -23.19
N VAL A 392 -8.17 -4.78 -22.64
CA VAL A 392 -7.84 -3.35 -22.75
C VAL A 392 -6.75 -3.19 -23.79
N GLU A 393 -7.13 -2.77 -24.99
CA GLU A 393 -6.20 -2.42 -26.07
C GLU A 393 -5.16 -1.39 -25.59
N PRO A 394 -3.85 -1.70 -25.66
CA PRO A 394 -2.80 -0.72 -25.35
C PRO A 394 -2.78 0.42 -26.37
N HIS A 395 -2.81 1.66 -25.88
CA HIS A 395 -2.86 2.88 -26.69
C HIS A 395 -1.53 3.64 -26.59
N ASN A 396 -0.58 3.34 -27.47
CA ASN A 396 0.66 4.12 -27.51
C ASN A 396 0.39 5.53 -28.08
N VAL A 397 0.48 6.55 -27.21
CA VAL A 397 0.19 7.96 -27.55
C VAL A 397 1.10 8.50 -28.67
N VAL A 398 2.29 7.91 -28.91
CA VAL A 398 3.12 8.25 -30.08
C VAL A 398 2.35 8.06 -31.39
N ASN A 399 1.42 7.09 -31.46
CA ASN A 399 0.59 6.86 -32.63
C ASN A 399 -0.41 7.99 -32.91
N ASP A 400 -0.75 8.82 -31.94
CA ASP A 400 -1.57 10.01 -32.13
C ASP A 400 -0.79 11.18 -32.73
N LEU A 401 0.55 11.10 -32.79
CA LEU A 401 1.40 12.21 -33.21
C LEU A 401 1.63 12.26 -34.73
N MET A 402 1.62 13.49 -35.26
CA MET A 402 2.07 13.95 -36.57
C MET A 402 3.38 14.73 -36.42
N TYR A 403 4.13 14.87 -37.53
CA TYR A 403 5.39 15.64 -37.60
C TYR A 403 6.39 15.29 -36.49
N ARG A 404 6.56 13.98 -36.22
CA ARG A 404 7.29 13.49 -35.05
C ARG A 404 8.77 13.81 -35.10
N GLU A 405 9.30 14.29 -33.99
CA GLU A 405 10.74 14.45 -33.76
C GLU A 405 11.19 13.70 -32.50
N CYS A 406 12.48 13.31 -32.47
CA CYS A 406 13.09 12.60 -31.35
C CYS A 406 14.21 13.46 -30.76
N VAL A 407 13.96 14.09 -29.62
CA VAL A 407 14.91 14.99 -28.95
C VAL A 407 15.66 14.22 -27.86
N LEU A 408 16.99 14.15 -27.98
CA LEU A 408 17.85 13.51 -26.99
C LEU A 408 18.15 14.47 -25.82
N TYR A 409 17.77 14.07 -24.61
CA TYR A 409 18.13 14.76 -23.37
C TYR A 409 19.23 13.97 -22.62
N LYS A 410 20.20 14.69 -22.08
CA LYS A 410 21.25 14.15 -21.21
C LYS A 410 21.26 14.95 -19.90
N PRO A 411 20.58 14.48 -18.84
CA PRO A 411 20.69 15.12 -17.54
C PRO A 411 22.14 15.03 -17.04
N GLN A 412 22.60 16.09 -16.39
CA GLN A 412 23.94 16.16 -15.79
C GLN A 412 23.81 16.53 -14.30
N ILE A 413 24.56 15.84 -13.45
CA ILE A 413 24.68 16.14 -12.02
C ILE A 413 26.17 16.13 -11.66
N ALA A 414 26.69 17.24 -11.14
CA ALA A 414 28.09 17.32 -10.67
C ALA A 414 29.17 16.82 -11.66
N GLY A 415 28.91 16.86 -12.96
CA GLY A 415 29.80 16.35 -14.02
C GLY A 415 29.55 14.89 -14.44
N LEU A 416 28.81 14.11 -13.64
CA LEU A 416 28.30 12.80 -14.05
C LEU A 416 27.13 12.97 -15.03
N THR A 417 27.10 12.13 -16.06
CA THR A 417 26.01 12.07 -17.03
C THR A 417 25.06 10.96 -16.63
N GLU A 418 23.81 11.32 -16.38
CA GLU A 418 22.70 10.40 -16.09
C GLU A 418 22.30 9.61 -17.34
N SER A 419 21.44 8.60 -17.15
CA SER A 419 20.85 7.84 -18.26
C SER A 419 20.19 8.78 -19.27
N SER A 420 20.65 8.75 -20.53
CA SER A 420 20.14 9.65 -21.57
C SER A 420 18.75 9.26 -22.02
N VAL A 421 17.84 10.22 -22.11
CA VAL A 421 16.43 10.01 -22.41
C VAL A 421 16.08 10.54 -23.79
N ILE A 422 15.39 9.73 -24.59
CA ILE A 422 14.83 10.15 -25.88
C ILE A 422 13.39 10.58 -25.64
N THR A 423 13.11 11.87 -25.88
CA THR A 423 11.74 12.40 -25.88
C THR A 423 11.21 12.36 -27.31
N THR A 424 10.13 11.61 -27.55
CA THR A 424 9.39 11.71 -28.81
C THR A 424 8.37 12.83 -28.67
N ILE A 425 8.43 13.85 -29.54
CA ILE A 425 7.54 15.01 -29.53
C ILE A 425 6.79 15.11 -30.87
N GLY A 426 5.58 15.67 -30.87
CA GLY A 426 4.81 15.82 -32.09
C GLY A 426 3.50 16.60 -31.90
N PHE A 427 2.81 16.84 -33.01
CA PHE A 427 1.45 17.40 -33.01
C PHE A 427 0.39 16.31 -32.90
N VAL A 428 -0.55 16.43 -31.96
CA VAL A 428 -1.70 15.51 -31.89
C VAL A 428 -2.54 15.62 -33.16
N LYS A 429 -2.91 14.49 -33.76
CA LYS A 429 -3.87 14.42 -34.89
C LYS A 429 -5.16 15.17 -34.54
N GLY A 430 -5.49 16.19 -35.33
CA GLY A 430 -6.64 17.07 -35.05
C GLY A 430 -6.31 18.32 -34.23
N ALA A 431 -5.05 18.59 -33.91
CA ALA A 431 -4.60 19.93 -33.58
C ALA A 431 -4.74 20.85 -34.83
N PRO A 432 -5.08 22.15 -34.67
CA PRO A 432 -5.21 22.88 -33.40
C PRO A 432 -6.59 22.74 -32.73
N ASP A 433 -7.56 22.06 -33.33
CA ASP A 433 -8.94 22.05 -32.83
C ASP A 433 -9.12 21.17 -31.57
N ILE A 434 -8.35 20.08 -31.47
CA ILE A 434 -8.19 19.29 -30.25
C ILE A 434 -7.22 19.99 -29.28
N ASP A 435 -7.76 20.54 -28.19
CA ASP A 435 -7.04 21.31 -27.16
C ASP A 435 -6.24 20.45 -26.17
N VAL A 436 -5.30 19.65 -26.68
CA VAL A 436 -4.44 18.77 -25.88
C VAL A 436 -2.99 19.19 -26.03
N GLN A 437 -2.26 19.26 -24.91
CA GLN A 437 -0.82 19.53 -24.90
C GLN A 437 -0.19 18.95 -23.63
N GLY A 438 1.12 18.74 -23.65
CA GLY A 438 1.92 18.31 -22.50
C GLY A 438 2.55 16.93 -22.66
N PHE A 439 3.35 16.53 -21.67
CA PHE A 439 4.18 15.32 -21.74
C PHE A 439 3.59 14.16 -20.95
N ASN A 440 3.58 12.96 -21.54
CA ASN A 440 3.34 11.72 -20.82
C ASN A 440 4.70 11.19 -20.33
N VAL A 441 4.95 11.31 -19.02
CA VAL A 441 6.21 10.93 -18.39
C VAL A 441 6.06 9.57 -17.73
N TYR A 442 6.83 8.62 -18.22
CA TYR A 442 6.94 7.27 -17.69
C TYR A 442 8.18 7.14 -16.79
N HIS A 443 8.23 6.11 -15.96
CA HIS A 443 9.40 5.67 -15.19
C HIS A 443 9.30 4.15 -15.04
N LYS A 444 10.31 3.42 -15.52
CA LYS A 444 10.37 1.95 -15.55
C LYS A 444 9.08 1.36 -16.14
N ASN A 445 8.82 1.67 -17.40
CA ASN A 445 7.63 1.34 -18.18
C ASN A 445 6.30 1.96 -17.68
N ARG A 446 6.21 2.44 -16.44
CA ARG A 446 4.96 2.89 -15.79
C ARG A 446 4.73 4.39 -15.92
N LEU A 447 3.53 4.78 -16.35
CA LEU A 447 3.09 6.18 -16.44
C LEU A 447 3.02 6.81 -15.03
N ILE A 448 3.69 7.95 -14.85
CA ILE A 448 3.66 8.74 -13.60
C ILE A 448 2.89 10.04 -13.81
N LEU A 449 3.24 10.83 -14.84
CA LEU A 449 2.59 12.11 -15.14
C LEU A 449 1.89 12.08 -16.52
N PRO A 450 0.55 11.94 -16.58
CA PRO A 450 -0.20 12.05 -17.83
C PRO A 450 -0.35 13.51 -18.29
N PHE A 451 0.02 13.79 -19.54
CA PHE A 451 -0.17 15.09 -20.21
C PHE A 451 0.27 16.33 -19.36
N TRP A 452 1.44 16.25 -18.75
CA TRP A 452 2.04 17.31 -17.92
C TRP A 452 2.27 18.60 -18.72
N LYS A 453 1.53 19.65 -18.36
CA LYS A 453 1.60 20.97 -19.02
C LYS A 453 2.74 21.84 -18.47
N VAL A 454 3.97 21.53 -18.88
CA VAL A 454 5.20 22.32 -18.59
C VAL A 454 5.23 23.69 -19.30
N ALA A 455 4.63 23.76 -20.50
CA ALA A 455 4.44 25.00 -21.24
C ALA A 455 3.02 25.52 -20.99
N ASN A 456 2.94 26.78 -20.58
CA ASN A 456 1.69 27.49 -20.31
C ASN A 456 1.85 28.95 -20.75
N ASN A 457 1.08 29.40 -21.74
CA ASN A 457 1.26 30.69 -22.39
C ASN A 457 -0.08 31.24 -22.91
N SER A 458 -0.43 32.46 -22.51
CA SER A 458 -1.65 33.18 -22.90
C SER A 458 -1.84 33.32 -24.41
N TYR A 459 -0.75 33.25 -25.19
CA TYR A 459 -0.75 33.42 -26.65
C TYR A 459 -0.79 32.09 -27.44
N GLY A 460 -1.06 30.95 -26.79
CA GLY A 460 -1.33 29.68 -27.47
C GLY A 460 -0.12 28.92 -28.05
N LYS A 461 1.12 29.39 -27.83
CA LYS A 461 2.32 28.61 -28.20
C LYS A 461 2.34 27.26 -27.48
N GLY A 462 2.70 26.20 -28.20
CA GLY A 462 2.74 24.82 -27.70
C GLY A 462 1.38 24.11 -27.66
N ARG A 463 0.31 24.74 -28.15
CA ARG A 463 -1.03 24.12 -28.25
C ARG A 463 -1.02 22.97 -29.25
N GLY A 464 -1.56 21.81 -28.90
CA GLY A 464 -1.50 20.62 -29.75
C GLY A 464 -0.18 19.83 -29.67
N VAL A 465 0.85 20.35 -28.98
CA VAL A 465 2.15 19.67 -28.83
C VAL A 465 2.08 18.67 -27.67
N VAL A 466 2.29 17.40 -27.98
CA VAL A 466 2.39 16.32 -26.98
C VAL A 466 3.72 15.60 -27.14
N GLY A 467 4.32 15.26 -26.00
CA GLY A 467 5.53 14.45 -25.95
C GLY A 467 5.38 13.20 -25.08
N ILE A 468 6.25 12.22 -25.32
CA ILE A 468 6.36 10.97 -24.58
C ILE A 468 7.84 10.77 -24.25
N LEU A 469 8.13 10.44 -22.98
CA LEU A 469 9.48 10.11 -22.51
C LEU A 469 9.42 9.20 -21.29
N GLU A 470 10.53 8.51 -21.02
CA GLU A 470 10.75 7.76 -19.79
C GLU A 470 11.88 8.40 -18.97
N ALA A 471 11.61 8.78 -17.73
CA ALA A 471 12.48 9.59 -16.87
C ALA A 471 13.01 8.77 -15.68
N ASN A 472 13.69 7.65 -15.96
CA ASN A 472 14.24 6.73 -14.93
C ASN A 472 15.25 7.37 -13.97
N PHE A 473 15.81 8.54 -14.33
CA PHE A 473 16.70 9.34 -13.50
C PHE A 473 15.98 10.19 -12.44
N ILE A 474 14.64 10.11 -12.34
CA ILE A 474 13.86 10.82 -11.31
C ILE A 474 12.99 9.83 -10.54
N LYS A 475 13.14 9.82 -9.22
CA LYS A 475 12.38 8.96 -8.32
C LYS A 475 10.91 9.40 -8.20
N PRO A 476 9.92 8.51 -8.42
CA PRO A 476 8.51 8.80 -8.20
C PRO A 476 8.17 9.04 -6.73
N THR A 477 7.05 9.73 -6.47
CA THR A 477 6.41 9.77 -5.14
C THR A 477 5.87 8.39 -4.74
N HIS A 478 5.63 8.18 -3.45
CA HIS A 478 5.13 6.91 -2.90
C HIS A 478 3.82 6.41 -3.55
N ASP A 479 2.96 7.31 -4.03
CA ASP A 479 1.70 6.99 -4.71
C ASP A 479 1.85 6.78 -6.24
N LYS A 480 3.07 6.95 -6.78
CA LYS A 480 3.41 6.90 -8.21
C LYS A 480 2.54 7.79 -9.12
N GLN A 481 2.07 8.94 -8.60
CA GLN A 481 1.28 9.94 -9.36
C GLN A 481 2.06 11.25 -9.62
N ASP A 482 3.27 11.37 -9.08
CA ASP A 482 4.17 12.50 -9.30
C ASP A 482 5.63 12.05 -9.08
N PHE A 483 6.58 12.96 -9.19
CA PHE A 483 8.00 12.77 -8.90
C PHE A 483 8.45 13.59 -7.69
N GLU A 484 9.50 13.12 -7.00
CA GLU A 484 10.18 13.89 -5.97
C GLU A 484 10.71 15.21 -6.55
N LYS A 485 10.42 16.34 -5.88
CA LYS A 485 10.68 17.71 -6.38
C LYS A 485 12.15 18.14 -6.24
N SER A 486 13.03 17.32 -6.80
CA SER A 486 14.48 17.46 -6.84
C SER A 486 14.94 18.50 -7.87
N VAL A 487 16.24 18.79 -7.88
CA VAL A 487 16.90 19.61 -8.91
C VAL A 487 16.77 18.97 -10.30
N LEU A 488 16.71 17.64 -10.40
CA LEU A 488 16.47 16.92 -11.66
C LEU A 488 15.06 17.15 -12.19
N TYR A 489 14.05 17.11 -11.32
CA TYR A 489 12.67 17.43 -11.69
C TYR A 489 12.56 18.84 -12.28
N GLN A 490 13.16 19.85 -11.61
CA GLN A 490 13.14 21.23 -12.08
C GLN A 490 13.88 21.42 -13.42
N ARG A 491 15.00 20.71 -13.61
CA ARG A 491 15.76 20.72 -14.88
C ARG A 491 14.99 20.04 -16.01
N LEU A 492 14.28 18.95 -15.74
CA LEU A 492 13.41 18.30 -16.72
C LEU A 492 12.21 19.20 -17.08
N GLU A 493 11.51 19.77 -16.09
CA GLU A 493 10.39 20.69 -16.31
C GLU A 493 10.79 21.87 -17.20
N PHE A 494 11.96 22.47 -16.91
CA PHE A 494 12.53 23.53 -17.73
C PHE A 494 12.87 23.06 -19.14
N ARG A 495 13.56 21.91 -19.30
CA ARG A 495 13.95 21.40 -20.62
C ARG A 495 12.76 21.00 -21.48
N LEU A 496 11.74 20.33 -20.93
CA LEU A 496 10.53 19.97 -21.67
C LEU A 496 9.76 21.21 -22.14
N LYS A 497 9.79 22.29 -21.36
CA LYS A 497 9.24 23.60 -21.73
C LYS A 497 10.04 24.26 -22.87
N GLU A 498 11.37 24.17 -22.87
CA GLU A 498 12.20 24.59 -24.01
C GLU A 498 11.91 23.75 -25.26
N MET A 499 11.92 22.41 -25.18
CA MET A 499 11.58 21.51 -26.29
C MET A 499 10.22 21.88 -26.93
N THR A 500 9.23 22.26 -26.11
CA THR A 500 7.91 22.69 -26.59
C THR A 500 7.95 23.97 -27.42
N TYR A 501 8.92 24.85 -27.18
CA TYR A 501 9.11 26.12 -27.91
C TYR A 501 10.18 26.08 -29.00
N GLU A 502 11.02 25.05 -29.01
CA GLU A 502 11.91 24.71 -30.13
C GLU A 502 11.15 24.02 -31.26
N TYR A 503 10.12 23.25 -30.91
CA TYR A 503 9.25 22.50 -31.83
C TYR A 503 8.03 23.30 -32.34
N TRP A 504 7.65 24.43 -31.69
CA TRP A 504 6.51 25.31 -32.06
C TRP A 504 6.94 26.70 -32.56
#